data_AF-A0A955Z959-F1
#
_entry.id   AF-A0A955Z959-F1
#
_cell.length_a   1.000
_cell.length_b   1.000
_cell.length_c   1.000
_cell.angle_alpha   90.00
_cell.angle_beta   90.00
_cell.angle_gamma   90.00
#
_symmetry.space_group_name_H-M   'P 1'
#
loop_
_entity.id
_entity.type
_entity.pdbx_description
1 polymer ?
#
loop_
_entity_poly.entity_id
_entity_poly.type
_entity_poly.pdbx_seq_one_letter_code
_entity_poly.pdbx_strand_id
1 'polypeptide(L)'
;MSARRSLAFIVSASALTALTALAGCSSSEADTGGMPVVDEGALVTKADEHWFYGGPMPTLDAPSVTASMKGHTARVSGLLPRGARIPDLPHVRTRAEGDRVRVDVVYPIATARPGKSNSRAGKYDFYEAKPYRPDGPAYTRAEGWHDVPWGGFPFIAYNSGIAFHGPITSTESGGAPDLRTWYLQRGAVSGGCNRMLGEHVVELAHILGIRMTKVYAANTGIEPTTRAKVDVIDDYDTYDGKLIDVDYPTDSGATRPAVASGSADNVTMFGSWIASELPDGQDLPPSMKWAGGVRGAWYVFAEHAQRDWVCSAPKADLPALKRWASAQPKGELPPSFCKQKECVLGALRAGKSPQERCEL
;
A
#
# COMPACT_ATOMS: atom_id res chain seq x y z
N MET A 1 -9.06 -40.17 -60.04
CA MET A 1 -8.76 -39.55 -61.34
C MET A 1 -7.60 -38.59 -61.15
N SER A 2 -6.54 -38.79 -61.92
CA SER A 2 -5.20 -38.25 -61.72
C SER A 2 -4.93 -37.10 -62.69
N ALA A 3 -4.42 -36.01 -62.13
CA ALA A 3 -3.34 -35.14 -62.61
C ALA A 3 -3.49 -34.25 -63.87
N ARG A 4 -2.65 -33.21 -63.83
CA ARG A 4 -2.11 -32.33 -64.89
C ARG A 4 -2.93 -31.07 -65.18
N ARG A 5 -2.37 -29.86 -65.39
CA ARG A 5 -1.00 -29.34 -65.61
C ARG A 5 -1.15 -27.79 -65.54
N SER A 6 -0.34 -27.06 -64.76
CA SER A 6 0.88 -26.33 -65.18
C SER A 6 0.69 -24.87 -65.65
N LEU A 7 1.41 -23.97 -64.96
CA LEU A 7 2.24 -22.84 -65.43
C LEU A 7 1.53 -21.71 -66.22
N ALA A 8 1.85 -20.40 -66.09
CA ALA A 8 3.02 -19.71 -65.53
C ALA A 8 2.88 -18.17 -65.73
N PHE A 9 3.52 -17.38 -64.85
CA PHE A 9 4.33 -16.15 -65.10
C PHE A 9 3.68 -14.88 -65.76
N ILE A 10 4.06 -13.60 -65.55
CA ILE A 10 5.28 -12.91 -65.06
C ILE A 10 4.97 -11.38 -64.92
N VAL A 11 5.57 -10.69 -63.92
CA VAL A 11 6.26 -9.34 -63.97
C VAL A 11 5.44 -8.06 -64.25
N SER A 12 5.71 -6.85 -63.72
CA SER A 12 6.61 -6.26 -62.70
C SER A 12 6.34 -4.74 -62.59
N ALA A 13 6.69 -4.14 -61.43
CA ALA A 13 7.38 -2.85 -61.16
C ALA A 13 6.87 -1.52 -61.81
N SER A 14 7.01 -0.28 -61.31
CA SER A 14 7.93 0.41 -60.37
C SER A 14 7.25 1.75 -59.93
N ALA A 15 7.36 2.16 -58.66
CA ALA A 15 8.12 3.31 -58.12
C ALA A 15 7.86 4.74 -58.67
N LEU A 16 7.58 5.71 -57.78
CA LEU A 16 8.23 7.03 -57.79
C LEU A 16 8.11 7.78 -56.44
N THR A 17 9.18 8.48 -56.10
CA THR A 17 9.44 9.26 -54.88
C THR A 17 9.60 10.75 -55.25
N ALA A 18 9.16 11.70 -54.42
CA ALA A 18 9.70 13.09 -54.29
C ALA A 18 8.97 13.82 -53.12
N LEU A 19 9.63 14.16 -52.01
CA LEU A 19 10.43 15.36 -51.66
C LEU A 19 9.64 16.60 -51.12
N THR A 20 9.78 16.79 -49.80
CA THR A 20 9.97 18.01 -48.98
C THR A 20 9.54 19.42 -49.46
N ALA A 21 8.86 20.16 -48.57
CA ALA A 21 9.10 21.59 -48.32
C ALA A 21 8.86 21.95 -46.84
N LEU A 22 9.74 22.79 -46.28
CA LEU A 22 9.75 23.34 -44.91
C LEU A 22 9.10 24.74 -44.85
N ALA A 23 8.64 25.06 -43.64
CA ALA A 23 8.53 26.39 -43.00
C ALA A 23 7.29 27.27 -43.25
N GLY A 24 6.64 27.65 -42.14
CA GLY A 24 5.65 28.72 -42.05
C GLY A 24 4.97 28.79 -40.67
N CYS A 25 5.65 29.33 -39.66
CA CYS A 25 5.03 29.71 -38.38
C CYS A 25 4.02 30.85 -38.58
N SER A 26 2.85 30.76 -37.92
CA SER A 26 2.02 31.93 -37.60
C SER A 26 1.13 31.61 -36.40
N SER A 27 1.37 32.39 -35.35
CA SER A 27 0.83 32.36 -33.99
C SER A 27 -0.67 32.61 -33.85
N SER A 28 -1.29 31.91 -32.90
CA SER A 28 -2.23 32.51 -31.92
C SER A 28 -2.46 31.52 -30.77
N GLU A 29 -1.53 31.50 -29.80
CA GLU A 29 -1.78 30.85 -28.51
C GLU A 29 -2.38 31.90 -27.56
N ALA A 30 -3.69 31.76 -27.34
CA ALA A 30 -4.37 32.32 -26.18
C ALA A 30 -4.43 31.24 -25.10
N ASP A 31 -3.66 31.48 -24.05
CA ASP A 31 -4.01 31.25 -22.64
C ASP A 31 -4.92 30.05 -22.32
N THR A 32 -4.30 28.89 -22.06
CA THR A 32 -4.86 27.91 -21.13
C THR A 32 -3.77 27.53 -20.16
N GLY A 33 -4.02 27.74 -18.87
CA GLY A 33 -3.11 27.40 -17.77
C GLY A 33 -2.71 25.93 -17.86
N GLY A 34 -1.49 25.71 -18.34
CA GLY A 34 -0.89 24.39 -18.42
C GLY A 34 -0.64 23.86 -17.02
N MET A 35 -1.29 22.74 -16.70
CA MET A 35 -0.86 21.87 -15.60
C MET A 35 0.62 21.51 -15.83
N PRO A 36 1.45 21.44 -14.76
CA PRO A 36 2.84 21.08 -14.94
C PRO A 36 2.90 19.69 -15.56
N VAL A 37 3.67 19.58 -16.65
CA VAL A 37 4.02 18.31 -17.27
C VAL A 37 4.75 17.49 -16.21
N VAL A 38 4.04 16.49 -15.65
CA VAL A 38 4.62 15.53 -14.72
C VAL A 38 5.60 14.70 -15.54
N ASP A 39 6.89 14.82 -15.21
CA ASP A 39 7.94 13.97 -15.78
C ASP A 39 7.57 12.50 -15.55
N GLU A 40 7.28 11.76 -16.63
CA GLU A 40 6.93 10.34 -16.55
C GLU A 40 8.05 9.48 -15.93
N GLY A 41 9.28 9.99 -15.89
CA GLY A 41 10.39 9.39 -15.14
C GLY A 41 10.30 9.56 -13.62
N ALA A 42 9.54 10.55 -13.13
CA ALA A 42 9.34 10.83 -11.71
C ALA A 42 8.19 10.02 -11.08
N LEU A 43 7.35 9.39 -11.89
CA LEU A 43 6.22 8.58 -11.41
C LEU A 43 6.63 7.29 -10.68
N VAL A 44 7.94 7.02 -10.56
CA VAL A 44 8.47 5.68 -10.30
C VAL A 44 9.85 5.70 -9.67
N THR A 45 10.01 5.81 -8.34
CA THR A 45 11.23 5.30 -7.65
C THR A 45 11.22 5.26 -6.11
N LYS A 46 10.12 5.42 -5.38
CA LYS A 46 10.17 5.24 -3.90
C LYS A 46 10.14 3.77 -3.45
N ALA A 47 10.64 2.87 -4.29
CA ALA A 47 11.00 1.55 -3.81
C ALA A 47 12.15 1.72 -2.82
N ASP A 48 12.18 0.88 -1.78
CA ASP A 48 13.37 0.71 -0.96
C ASP A 48 13.65 1.82 0.09
N GLU A 49 12.69 2.71 0.37
CA GLU A 49 12.79 3.76 1.40
C GLU A 49 12.43 3.25 2.81
N HIS A 50 12.80 3.99 3.86
CA HIS A 50 12.32 3.67 5.21
C HIS A 50 11.06 4.48 5.52
N TRP A 51 10.02 3.80 6.00
CA TRP A 51 8.68 4.36 6.18
C TRP A 51 8.37 4.67 7.64
N PHE A 52 7.63 5.75 7.86
CA PHE A 52 7.31 6.30 9.18
C PHE A 52 5.82 6.60 9.32
N TYR A 53 5.32 6.40 10.54
CA TYR A 53 3.95 6.73 10.90
C TYR A 53 3.90 8.07 11.64
N GLY A 54 3.12 9.02 11.11
CA GLY A 54 2.77 10.31 11.72
C GLY A 54 1.25 10.48 11.93
N GLY A 55 0.47 9.44 11.65
CA GLY A 55 -0.98 9.47 11.73
C GLY A 55 -1.53 9.45 13.17
N PRO A 56 -2.87 9.54 13.32
CA PRO A 56 -3.52 9.74 14.61
C PRO A 56 -3.70 8.48 15.46
N MET A 57 -3.51 7.27 14.91
CA MET A 57 -3.74 6.03 15.64
C MET A 57 -2.57 5.70 16.57
N PRO A 58 -2.80 5.56 17.89
CA PRO A 58 -1.75 5.09 18.79
C PRO A 58 -1.56 3.57 18.68
N THR A 59 -0.46 3.07 19.24
CA THR A 59 -0.37 1.65 19.63
C THR A 59 -1.58 1.28 20.50
N LEU A 60 -2.24 0.18 20.16
CA LEU A 60 -3.41 -0.30 20.89
C LEU A 60 -2.99 -1.19 22.07
N ASP A 61 -3.79 -1.16 23.12
CA ASP A 61 -3.72 -2.12 24.21
C ASP A 61 -4.45 -3.41 23.81
N ALA A 62 -3.79 -4.55 24.02
CA ALA A 62 -4.29 -5.89 23.70
C ALA A 62 -4.87 -6.02 22.27
N PRO A 63 -4.13 -5.65 21.21
CA PRO A 63 -4.65 -5.78 19.85
C PRO A 63 -4.78 -7.25 19.44
N SER A 64 -5.69 -7.49 18.51
CA SER A 64 -5.90 -8.77 17.83
C SER A 64 -6.25 -8.49 16.37
N VAL A 65 -5.82 -9.37 15.47
CA VAL A 65 -6.07 -9.23 14.03
C VAL A 65 -6.97 -10.37 13.58
N THR A 66 -8.02 -10.08 12.82
CA THR A 66 -8.80 -11.06 12.07
C THR A 66 -8.53 -10.86 10.59
N ALA A 67 -7.98 -11.88 9.92
CA ALA A 67 -7.72 -11.87 8.48
C ALA A 67 -8.76 -12.72 7.76
N SER A 68 -9.63 -12.06 6.99
CA SER A 68 -10.67 -12.73 6.19
C SER A 68 -10.16 -13.02 4.80
N MET A 69 -9.96 -14.31 4.51
CA MET A 69 -9.41 -14.74 3.21
C MET A 69 -10.39 -14.52 2.06
N LYS A 70 -11.69 -14.66 2.34
CA LYS A 70 -12.78 -14.46 1.38
C LYS A 70 -13.23 -13.00 1.27
N GLY A 71 -13.20 -12.26 2.39
CA GLY A 71 -13.50 -10.83 2.41
C GLY A 71 -12.36 -9.96 1.87
N HIS A 72 -11.14 -10.51 1.80
CA HIS A 72 -9.93 -9.75 1.46
C HIS A 72 -9.78 -8.52 2.36
N THR A 73 -9.96 -8.73 3.67
CA THR A 73 -9.82 -7.71 4.72
C THR A 73 -8.98 -8.20 5.88
N ALA A 74 -8.33 -7.26 6.56
CA ALA A 74 -7.72 -7.47 7.87
C ALA A 74 -8.32 -6.47 8.86
N ARG A 75 -9.03 -6.97 9.88
CA ARG A 75 -9.56 -6.16 10.98
C ARG A 75 -8.63 -6.24 12.18
N VAL A 76 -8.24 -5.11 12.72
CA VAL A 76 -7.56 -5.01 14.02
C VAL A 76 -8.55 -4.53 15.06
N SER A 77 -8.71 -5.30 16.14
CA SER A 77 -9.51 -4.91 17.30
C SER A 77 -8.62 -4.77 18.52
N GLY A 78 -8.75 -3.66 19.25
CA GLY A 78 -7.96 -3.39 20.45
C GLY A 78 -8.54 -2.23 21.26
N LEU A 79 -7.93 -1.92 22.41
CA LEU A 79 -8.34 -0.81 23.25
C LEU A 79 -7.42 0.40 23.01
N LEU A 80 -7.99 1.61 22.95
CA LEU A 80 -7.17 2.83 23.00
C LEU A 80 -6.47 2.92 24.35
N PRO A 81 -5.19 3.32 24.41
CA PRO A 81 -4.51 3.61 25.67
C PRO A 81 -5.33 4.54 26.56
N ARG A 82 -5.23 4.39 27.88
CA ARG A 82 -6.00 5.21 28.83
C ARG A 82 -5.76 6.70 28.58
N GLY A 83 -6.85 7.45 28.40
CA GLY A 83 -6.81 8.89 28.14
C GLY A 83 -6.51 9.28 26.69
N ALA A 84 -6.15 8.34 25.81
CA ALA A 84 -5.99 8.61 24.39
C ALA A 84 -7.34 8.90 23.73
N ARG A 85 -7.32 9.80 22.74
CA ARG A 85 -8.45 10.09 21.87
C ARG A 85 -7.95 10.05 20.43
N ILE A 86 -8.80 9.56 19.54
CA ILE A 86 -8.59 9.61 18.10
C ILE A 86 -9.71 10.47 17.50
N PRO A 87 -9.44 11.19 16.40
CA PRO A 87 -10.51 11.84 15.64
C PRO A 87 -11.42 10.78 14.99
N ASP A 88 -12.50 11.24 14.37
CA ASP A 88 -13.30 10.36 13.52
C ASP A 88 -12.48 9.99 12.27
N LEU A 89 -12.23 8.69 12.10
CA LEU A 89 -11.41 8.15 11.02
C LEU A 89 -12.26 7.23 10.12
N PRO A 90 -12.09 7.30 8.79
CA PRO A 90 -12.98 6.60 7.86
C PRO A 90 -12.98 5.07 8.05
N HIS A 91 -11.80 4.54 8.36
CA HIS A 91 -11.48 3.12 8.47
C HIS A 91 -11.60 2.58 9.92
N VAL A 92 -12.12 3.40 10.85
CA VAL A 92 -12.24 3.04 12.27
C VAL A 92 -13.69 3.08 12.73
N ARG A 93 -14.06 2.14 13.59
CA ARG A 93 -15.27 2.19 14.42
C ARG A 93 -14.87 2.13 15.88
N THR A 94 -15.58 2.88 16.72
CA THR A 94 -15.30 2.93 18.15
C THR A 94 -16.54 2.50 18.93
N ARG A 95 -16.32 1.87 20.07
CA ARG A 95 -17.38 1.61 21.06
C ARG A 95 -16.84 1.71 22.48
N ALA A 96 -17.70 2.13 23.40
CA ALA A 96 -17.37 2.09 24.82
C ALA A 96 -17.24 0.63 25.29
N GLU A 97 -16.18 0.36 26.05
CA GLU A 97 -15.95 -0.90 26.73
C GLU A 97 -15.54 -0.60 28.18
N GLY A 98 -16.54 -0.46 29.06
CA GLY A 98 -16.33 0.02 30.42
C GLY A 98 -15.80 1.47 30.42
N ASP A 99 -14.66 1.69 31.09
CA ASP A 99 -13.95 2.97 31.13
C ASP A 99 -12.96 3.16 29.96
N ARG A 100 -12.96 2.23 29.00
CA ARG A 100 -12.08 2.22 27.83
C ARG A 100 -12.87 2.40 26.56
N VAL A 101 -12.15 2.74 25.49
CA VAL A 101 -12.70 2.77 24.13
C VAL A 101 -12.07 1.63 23.36
N ARG A 102 -12.91 0.72 22.86
CA ARG A 102 -12.49 -0.27 21.87
C ARG A 102 -12.54 0.36 20.50
N VAL A 103 -11.54 0.04 19.69
CA VAL A 103 -11.47 0.41 18.28
C VAL A 103 -11.42 -0.85 17.43
N ASP A 104 -12.12 -0.81 16.31
CA ASP A 104 -12.01 -1.76 15.23
C ASP A 104 -11.59 -1.01 13.98
N VAL A 105 -10.46 -1.42 13.42
CA VAL A 105 -9.81 -0.82 12.27
C VAL A 105 -9.81 -1.85 11.16
N VAL A 106 -10.23 -1.51 9.94
CA VAL A 106 -10.27 -2.49 8.84
C VAL A 106 -9.47 -2.02 7.66
N TYR A 107 -8.58 -2.89 7.18
CA TYR A 107 -7.74 -2.66 6.01
C TYR A 107 -8.12 -3.61 4.86
N PRO A 108 -8.05 -3.16 3.61
CA PRO A 108 -8.08 -4.04 2.46
C PRO A 108 -6.78 -4.85 2.39
N ILE A 109 -6.87 -6.13 2.01
CA ILE A 109 -5.68 -6.97 1.78
C ILE A 109 -5.78 -7.72 0.45
N ALA A 110 -4.65 -8.11 -0.12
CA ALA A 110 -4.60 -9.14 -1.15
C ALA A 110 -4.21 -10.48 -0.55
N THR A 111 -4.89 -11.54 -0.95
CA THR A 111 -4.69 -12.91 -0.47
C THR A 111 -4.13 -13.79 -1.59
N ALA A 112 -3.92 -15.08 -1.34
CA ALA A 112 -3.23 -15.97 -2.26
C ALA A 112 -4.03 -16.19 -3.54
N ARG A 113 -3.36 -16.10 -4.70
CA ARG A 113 -3.94 -16.46 -5.99
C ARG A 113 -4.16 -17.96 -6.12
N PRO A 114 -5.01 -18.42 -7.07
CA PRO A 114 -5.17 -19.84 -7.36
C PRO A 114 -3.83 -20.55 -7.56
N GLY A 115 -3.66 -21.72 -6.94
CA GLY A 115 -2.41 -22.48 -6.95
C GLY A 115 -1.35 -22.02 -5.93
N LYS A 116 -1.61 -20.96 -5.17
CA LYS A 116 -0.86 -20.57 -3.98
C LYS A 116 -1.75 -20.72 -2.74
N SER A 117 -1.20 -20.56 -1.55
CA SER A 117 -1.97 -20.70 -0.31
C SER A 117 -1.55 -19.65 0.70
N ASN A 118 -2.55 -19.05 1.35
CA ASN A 118 -2.36 -18.35 2.61
C ASN A 118 -2.12 -19.36 3.74
N SER A 119 -1.96 -18.84 4.95
CA SER A 119 -2.16 -19.64 6.16
C SER A 119 -3.56 -20.28 6.15
N ARG A 120 -3.67 -21.51 6.64
CA ARG A 120 -4.97 -22.15 6.85
C ARG A 120 -5.76 -21.39 7.91
N ALA A 121 -7.08 -21.52 7.91
CA ALA A 121 -7.89 -21.00 9.01
C ALA A 121 -7.38 -21.50 10.37
N GLY A 122 -7.33 -20.60 11.35
CA GLY A 122 -6.75 -20.88 12.65
C GLY A 122 -6.16 -19.65 13.33
N LYS A 123 -5.72 -19.84 14.57
CA LYS A 123 -5.14 -18.80 15.41
C LYS A 123 -3.62 -18.90 15.41
N TYR A 124 -2.96 -17.77 15.22
CA TYR A 124 -1.52 -17.65 15.12
C TYR A 124 -1.00 -16.52 16.00
N ASP A 125 0.31 -16.50 16.19
CA ASP A 125 1.04 -15.48 16.92
C ASP A 125 1.96 -14.72 15.97
N PHE A 126 2.05 -13.40 16.15
CA PHE A 126 3.18 -12.68 15.58
C PHE A 126 4.47 -13.17 16.24
N TYR A 127 5.48 -13.47 15.42
CA TYR A 127 6.76 -13.99 15.91
C TYR A 127 7.95 -13.15 15.43
N GLU A 128 7.82 -12.38 14.37
CA GLU A 128 8.85 -11.48 13.89
C GLU A 128 8.20 -10.31 13.15
N ALA A 129 8.75 -9.11 13.34
CA ALA A 129 8.54 -8.01 12.42
C ALA A 129 9.88 -7.46 11.93
N LYS A 130 9.92 -7.06 10.65
CA LYS A 130 11.01 -6.27 10.07
C LYS A 130 10.43 -4.92 9.70
N PRO A 131 10.58 -3.88 10.55
CA PRO A 131 9.94 -2.58 10.33
C PRO A 131 10.43 -1.87 9.06
N TYR A 132 11.66 -2.19 8.64
CA TYR A 132 12.27 -1.73 7.40
C TYR A 132 12.79 -2.93 6.61
N ARG A 133 12.04 -3.33 5.58
CA ARG A 133 12.39 -4.43 4.68
C ARG A 133 12.73 -3.86 3.29
N PRO A 134 14.00 -3.49 3.04
CA PRO A 134 14.42 -3.05 1.72
C PRO A 134 14.30 -4.17 0.68
N ASP A 135 14.31 -3.79 -0.59
CA ASP A 135 14.42 -4.72 -1.72
C ASP A 135 15.68 -5.58 -1.59
N GLY A 136 15.58 -6.83 -2.04
CA GLY A 136 16.75 -7.70 -2.08
C GLY A 136 16.44 -9.19 -1.99
N PRO A 137 17.48 -10.01 -1.82
CA PRO A 137 17.37 -11.45 -2.00
C PRO A 137 16.49 -12.10 -0.93
N ALA A 138 15.59 -12.95 -1.38
CA ALA A 138 14.79 -13.84 -0.55
C ALA A 138 14.82 -15.25 -1.12
N TYR A 139 14.65 -16.24 -0.22
CA TYR A 139 14.52 -17.63 -0.63
C TYR A 139 13.05 -18.04 -0.58
N THR A 140 12.51 -18.54 -1.69
CA THR A 140 11.26 -19.31 -1.70
C THR A 140 11.55 -20.75 -2.09
N ARG A 141 10.75 -21.70 -1.58
CA ARG A 141 10.88 -23.10 -1.98
C ARG A 141 10.62 -23.32 -3.48
N ALA A 142 9.84 -22.43 -4.11
CA ALA A 142 9.46 -22.54 -5.51
C ALA A 142 10.52 -21.95 -6.45
N GLU A 143 11.16 -20.83 -6.10
CA GLU A 143 12.08 -20.08 -6.98
C GLU A 143 13.53 -20.10 -6.50
N GLY A 144 13.83 -20.68 -5.33
CA GLY A 144 15.15 -20.59 -4.73
C GLY A 144 15.46 -19.16 -4.31
N TRP A 145 16.74 -18.77 -4.35
CA TRP A 145 17.15 -17.38 -4.11
C TRP A 145 16.81 -16.51 -5.32
N HIS A 146 16.05 -15.46 -5.09
CA HIS A 146 15.70 -14.44 -6.08
C HIS A 146 15.56 -13.09 -5.38
N ASP A 147 15.69 -12.01 -6.14
CA ASP A 147 15.43 -10.68 -5.62
C ASP A 147 13.93 -10.43 -5.53
N VAL A 148 13.48 -9.94 -4.38
CA VAL A 148 12.09 -9.57 -4.13
C VAL A 148 12.03 -8.06 -3.90
N PRO A 149 11.17 -7.34 -4.63
CA PRO A 149 10.87 -5.96 -4.33
C PRO A 149 9.97 -5.95 -3.08
N TRP A 150 10.50 -5.48 -1.97
CA TRP A 150 9.79 -5.32 -0.70
C TRP A 150 9.30 -3.89 -0.48
N GLY A 151 9.83 -2.92 -1.23
CA GLY A 151 9.44 -1.50 -1.19
C GLY A 151 9.87 -0.77 0.08
N GLY A 152 10.66 -1.40 0.96
CA GLY A 152 11.02 -0.83 2.25
C GLY A 152 9.94 -0.97 3.33
N PHE A 153 8.77 -1.51 2.99
CA PHE A 153 7.63 -1.59 3.89
C PHE A 153 7.84 -2.57 5.05
N PRO A 154 7.13 -2.40 6.18
CA PRO A 154 7.15 -3.39 7.25
C PRO A 154 6.74 -4.78 6.77
N PHE A 155 7.41 -5.79 7.29
CA PHE A 155 7.06 -7.20 7.13
C PHE A 155 6.68 -7.77 8.49
N ILE A 156 5.40 -8.08 8.71
CA ILE A 156 4.84 -8.49 10.01
C ILE A 156 4.42 -9.96 9.94
N ALA A 157 5.31 -10.86 10.40
CA ALA A 157 5.18 -12.28 10.21
C ALA A 157 4.39 -12.97 11.33
N TYR A 158 3.46 -13.85 10.94
CA TYR A 158 2.59 -14.55 11.89
C TYR A 158 2.49 -16.06 11.67
N ASN A 159 2.97 -16.60 10.55
CA ASN A 159 3.05 -18.07 10.38
C ASN A 159 4.12 -18.50 9.36
N SER A 160 5.29 -18.96 9.83
CA SER A 160 6.29 -19.69 9.02
C SER A 160 6.57 -19.07 7.63
N GLY A 161 6.78 -17.75 7.59
CA GLY A 161 7.01 -16.98 6.35
C GLY A 161 5.77 -16.27 5.77
N ILE A 162 4.57 -16.54 6.27
CA ILE A 162 3.36 -15.75 5.96
C ILE A 162 3.30 -14.51 6.84
N ALA A 163 3.05 -13.36 6.21
CA ALA A 163 3.07 -12.05 6.85
C ALA A 163 2.00 -11.11 6.30
N PHE A 164 1.76 -10.02 7.03
CA PHE A 164 1.24 -8.78 6.47
C PHE A 164 2.41 -7.92 6.01
N HIS A 165 2.38 -7.45 4.77
CA HIS A 165 3.42 -6.57 4.24
C HIS A 165 2.89 -5.69 3.11
N GLY A 166 3.75 -4.79 2.63
CA GLY A 166 3.40 -3.79 1.62
C GLY A 166 2.88 -4.34 0.28
N PRO A 167 2.56 -3.44 -0.64
CA PRO A 167 1.82 -3.72 -1.88
C PRO A 167 2.60 -4.61 -2.86
N ILE A 168 2.01 -4.82 -4.04
CA ILE A 168 2.66 -5.52 -5.17
C ILE A 168 2.97 -4.46 -6.23
N THR A 169 4.11 -4.54 -6.89
CA THR A 169 4.34 -3.77 -8.12
C THR A 169 3.56 -4.43 -9.27
N SER A 170 3.01 -3.62 -10.18
CA SER A 170 2.37 -4.09 -11.43
C SER A 170 3.12 -5.15 -12.21
N THR A 171 4.46 -5.12 -12.21
CA THR A 171 5.32 -6.09 -12.91
C THR A 171 5.25 -7.48 -12.29
N GLU A 172 5.03 -7.59 -10.98
CA GLU A 172 4.85 -8.88 -10.28
C GLU A 172 3.40 -9.34 -10.23
N SER A 173 2.43 -8.41 -10.33
CA SER A 173 1.00 -8.73 -10.30
C SER A 173 0.44 -9.21 -11.64
N GLY A 174 1.25 -9.23 -12.71
CA GLY A 174 0.76 -9.42 -14.08
C GLY A 174 -0.17 -8.30 -14.53
N GLY A 175 -0.03 -7.11 -13.94
CA GLY A 175 -0.82 -5.92 -14.25
C GLY A 175 -0.39 -5.26 -15.57
N ALA A 176 -0.95 -4.08 -15.86
CA ALA A 176 -0.59 -3.35 -17.07
C ALA A 176 0.93 -3.09 -17.10
N PRO A 177 1.61 -3.42 -18.22
CA PRO A 177 3.08 -3.39 -18.31
C PRO A 177 3.70 -2.00 -18.06
N ASP A 178 2.90 -0.94 -18.12
CA ASP A 178 3.34 0.45 -17.97
C ASP A 178 3.05 1.06 -16.59
N LEU A 179 2.31 0.36 -15.74
CA LEU A 179 2.25 0.73 -14.33
C LEU A 179 3.63 0.50 -13.74
N ARG A 180 4.15 1.42 -12.94
CA ARG A 180 5.37 1.17 -12.14
C ARG A 180 5.22 1.64 -10.70
N THR A 181 3.98 1.89 -10.30
CA THR A 181 3.61 2.37 -8.97
C THR A 181 3.30 1.19 -8.04
N TRP A 182 3.70 1.31 -6.78
CA TRP A 182 3.30 0.41 -5.72
C TRP A 182 1.81 0.61 -5.42
N TYR A 183 0.98 -0.40 -5.65
CA TYR A 183 -0.44 -0.32 -5.32
C TYR A 183 -0.98 -1.66 -4.80
N LEU A 184 -2.08 -1.60 -4.05
CA LEU A 184 -2.76 -2.81 -3.62
C LEU A 184 -3.82 -3.21 -4.64
N GLN A 185 -3.66 -4.36 -5.28
CA GLN A 185 -4.75 -5.07 -5.94
C GLN A 185 -5.47 -5.96 -4.91
N ARG A 186 -6.56 -5.46 -4.32
CA ARG A 186 -7.36 -6.24 -3.35
C ARG A 186 -8.03 -7.42 -4.05
N GLY A 187 -7.80 -8.64 -3.56
CA GLY A 187 -8.28 -9.87 -4.19
C GLY A 187 -7.28 -11.00 -4.05
N ALA A 188 -7.50 -12.09 -4.80
CA ALA A 188 -6.67 -13.29 -4.78
C ALA A 188 -5.51 -13.20 -5.79
N VAL A 189 -4.47 -12.41 -5.48
CA VAL A 189 -3.36 -12.11 -6.42
C VAL A 189 -1.95 -12.38 -5.87
N SER A 190 -1.81 -12.52 -4.56
CA SER A 190 -0.51 -12.67 -3.90
C SER A 190 0.08 -14.09 -4.04
N GLY A 191 1.37 -14.22 -3.72
CA GLY A 191 2.05 -15.51 -3.61
C GLY A 191 1.74 -16.31 -2.33
N GLY A 192 0.95 -15.78 -1.40
CA GLY A 192 0.61 -16.44 -0.12
C GLY A 192 0.55 -15.50 1.10
N CYS A 193 1.34 -14.43 1.10
CA CYS A 193 1.26 -13.41 2.15
C CYS A 193 0.04 -12.49 1.98
N ASN A 194 -0.37 -11.82 3.06
CA ASN A 194 -1.40 -10.79 2.99
C ASN A 194 -0.74 -9.47 2.59
N ARG A 195 -0.94 -9.04 1.35
CA ARG A 195 -0.41 -7.76 0.87
C ARG A 195 -1.36 -6.64 1.27
N MET A 196 -0.82 -5.47 1.58
CA MET A 196 -1.56 -4.29 2.03
C MET A 196 -1.11 -3.07 1.23
N LEU A 197 -1.87 -1.97 1.30
CA LEU A 197 -1.31 -0.67 0.96
C LEU A 197 -0.13 -0.35 1.89
N GLY A 198 0.85 0.40 1.39
CA GLY A 198 2.11 0.63 2.08
C GLY A 198 1.91 1.35 3.41
N GLU A 199 1.10 2.39 3.36
CA GLU A 199 0.64 3.20 4.48
C GLU A 199 -0.21 2.41 5.48
N HIS A 200 -1.04 1.48 5.02
CA HIS A 200 -1.85 0.65 5.90
C HIS A 200 -1.00 -0.34 6.67
N VAL A 201 0.04 -0.91 6.07
CA VAL A 201 0.94 -1.81 6.81
C VAL A 201 1.88 -1.05 7.76
N VAL A 202 2.20 0.20 7.45
CA VAL A 202 2.93 1.11 8.36
C VAL A 202 2.06 1.42 9.59
N GLU A 203 0.79 1.78 9.39
CA GLU A 203 -0.15 1.97 10.49
C GLU A 203 -0.38 0.67 11.27
N LEU A 204 -0.59 -0.46 10.57
CA LEU A 204 -0.75 -1.79 11.18
C LEU A 204 0.44 -2.11 12.08
N ALA A 205 1.66 -1.88 11.62
CA ALA A 205 2.86 -2.07 12.44
C ALA A 205 2.80 -1.20 13.71
N HIS A 206 2.44 0.08 13.55
CA HIS A 206 2.32 1.03 14.67
C HIS A 206 1.29 0.60 15.72
N ILE A 207 0.07 0.25 15.28
CA ILE A 207 -1.01 -0.15 16.18
C ILE A 207 -0.72 -1.46 16.90
N LEU A 208 0.09 -2.35 16.30
CA LEU A 208 0.60 -3.60 16.89
C LEU A 208 1.82 -3.39 17.81
N GLY A 209 2.23 -2.15 18.05
CA GLY A 209 3.28 -1.82 19.01
C GLY A 209 4.70 -1.89 18.46
N ILE A 210 4.85 -1.83 17.14
CA ILE A 210 6.13 -1.53 16.49
C ILE A 210 6.24 -0.01 16.40
N ARG A 211 7.32 0.57 16.94
CA ARG A 211 7.47 2.03 16.96
C ARG A 211 7.86 2.54 15.57
N MET A 212 6.88 2.83 14.73
CA MET A 212 7.09 3.32 13.35
C MET A 212 7.54 4.80 13.28
N THR A 213 7.79 5.45 14.41
CA THR A 213 8.49 6.74 14.52
C THR A 213 10.02 6.57 14.64
N LYS A 214 10.51 5.33 14.79
CA LYS A 214 11.93 5.03 14.97
C LYS A 214 12.63 4.76 13.64
N VAL A 215 13.88 5.21 13.53
CA VAL A 215 14.76 4.87 12.40
C VAL A 215 15.40 3.50 12.63
N TYR A 216 14.96 2.48 11.88
CA TYR A 216 15.48 1.12 11.97
C TYR A 216 16.63 0.90 10.99
N ALA A 217 17.52 -0.04 11.33
CA ALA A 217 18.44 -0.57 10.34
C ALA A 217 17.70 -1.58 9.45
N ALA A 218 18.10 -1.63 8.17
CA ALA A 218 17.57 -2.57 7.19
C ALA A 218 17.56 -4.00 7.73
N ASN A 219 16.47 -4.73 7.47
CA ASN A 219 16.34 -6.16 7.79
C ASN A 219 16.49 -6.52 9.28
N THR A 220 16.38 -5.54 10.18
CA THR A 220 16.42 -5.81 11.63
C THR A 220 15.10 -6.45 12.07
N GLY A 221 15.17 -7.72 12.46
CA GLY A 221 14.07 -8.42 13.11
C GLY A 221 13.84 -7.88 14.52
N ILE A 222 12.58 -7.63 14.86
CA ILE A 222 12.14 -7.28 16.20
C ILE A 222 10.93 -8.12 16.58
N GLU A 223 10.74 -8.34 17.87
CA GLU A 223 9.46 -8.82 18.39
C GLU A 223 8.55 -7.62 18.64
N PRO A 224 7.30 -7.63 18.12
CA PRO A 224 6.31 -6.63 18.49
C PRO A 224 6.13 -6.58 20.00
N THR A 225 5.96 -5.39 20.57
CA THR A 225 5.74 -5.25 22.02
C THR A 225 4.39 -5.81 22.47
N THR A 226 3.46 -5.99 21.52
CA THR A 226 2.17 -6.64 21.77
C THR A 226 2.22 -8.12 21.41
N ARG A 227 1.51 -8.96 22.19
CA ARG A 227 1.32 -10.39 21.88
C ARG A 227 0.05 -10.62 21.08
N ALA A 228 -0.18 -9.78 20.07
CA ALA A 228 -1.41 -9.85 19.30
C ALA A 228 -1.55 -11.21 18.60
N LYS A 229 -2.77 -11.75 18.64
CA LYS A 229 -3.13 -12.96 17.92
C LYS A 229 -3.63 -12.60 16.52
N VAL A 230 -3.35 -13.47 15.55
CA VAL A 230 -3.95 -13.41 14.21
C VAL A 230 -4.93 -14.56 14.07
N ASP A 231 -6.21 -14.25 13.92
CA ASP A 231 -7.25 -15.23 13.56
C ASP A 231 -7.45 -15.20 12.05
N VAL A 232 -7.05 -16.27 11.38
CA VAL A 232 -7.28 -16.44 9.94
C VAL A 232 -8.59 -17.17 9.75
N ILE A 233 -9.49 -16.60 8.96
CA ILE A 233 -10.78 -17.20 8.64
C ILE A 233 -10.96 -17.35 7.13
N ASP A 234 -11.59 -18.44 6.72
CA ASP A 234 -11.87 -18.73 5.31
C ASP A 234 -13.15 -18.05 4.80
N ASP A 235 -13.95 -17.44 5.70
CA ASP A 235 -15.20 -16.76 5.36
C ASP A 235 -15.10 -15.24 5.55
N TYR A 236 -16.18 -14.51 5.26
CA TYR A 236 -16.31 -13.09 5.55
C TYR A 236 -16.27 -12.82 7.06
N ASP A 237 -15.51 -11.80 7.49
CA ASP A 237 -15.58 -11.28 8.85
C ASP A 237 -16.89 -10.52 9.08
N THR A 238 -17.27 -10.35 10.35
CA THR A 238 -18.50 -9.66 10.73
C THR A 238 -18.26 -8.57 11.78
N TYR A 239 -19.06 -7.50 11.69
CA TYR A 239 -19.11 -6.43 12.68
C TYR A 239 -20.58 -6.15 12.98
N ASP A 240 -20.97 -6.27 14.26
CA ASP A 240 -22.36 -6.14 14.74
C ASP A 240 -23.37 -6.96 13.92
N GLY A 241 -23.00 -8.21 13.60
CA GLY A 241 -23.85 -9.16 12.88
C GLY A 241 -23.95 -8.93 11.37
N LYS A 242 -23.26 -7.92 10.82
CA LYS A 242 -23.18 -7.64 9.38
C LYS A 242 -21.83 -8.03 8.81
N LEU A 243 -21.77 -8.39 7.54
CA LEU A 243 -20.50 -8.69 6.88
C LEU A 243 -19.66 -7.42 6.77
N ILE A 244 -18.35 -7.54 6.96
CA ILE A 244 -17.42 -6.41 6.81
C ILE A 244 -17.02 -6.26 5.34
N ASP A 245 -17.09 -5.02 4.84
CA ASP A 245 -16.43 -4.61 3.59
C ASP A 245 -15.62 -3.33 3.81
N VAL A 246 -14.75 -3.02 2.87
CA VAL A 246 -13.91 -1.82 2.85
C VAL A 246 -14.17 -1.05 1.56
N ASP A 247 -14.28 0.27 1.68
CA ASP A 247 -14.39 1.20 0.57
C ASP A 247 -13.03 1.35 -0.12
N TYR A 248 -12.66 0.30 -0.84
CA TYR A 248 -11.45 0.20 -1.65
C TYR A 248 -11.73 -0.72 -2.85
N PRO A 249 -11.14 -0.44 -4.03
CA PRO A 249 -11.24 -1.28 -5.23
C PRO A 249 -11.04 -2.76 -4.98
N THR A 250 -11.77 -3.60 -5.70
CA THR A 250 -11.58 -5.05 -5.69
C THR A 250 -11.29 -5.56 -7.10
N ASP A 251 -10.40 -6.54 -7.20
CA ASP A 251 -10.19 -7.26 -8.45
C ASP A 251 -11.47 -7.96 -8.92
N SER A 252 -11.60 -8.14 -10.23
CA SER A 252 -12.79 -8.71 -10.90
C SER A 252 -13.19 -10.11 -10.42
N GLY A 253 -12.24 -10.88 -9.88
CA GLY A 253 -12.50 -12.22 -9.31
C GLY A 253 -13.00 -12.22 -7.86
N ALA A 254 -12.96 -11.10 -7.15
CA ALA A 254 -13.38 -11.02 -5.75
C ALA A 254 -14.89 -10.74 -5.63
N THR A 255 -15.60 -11.58 -4.87
CA THR A 255 -17.03 -11.35 -4.59
C THR A 255 -17.19 -10.43 -3.38
N ARG A 256 -17.75 -9.23 -3.59
CA ARG A 256 -18.02 -8.31 -2.49
C ARG A 256 -19.10 -8.84 -1.53
N PRO A 257 -18.99 -8.58 -0.22
CA PRO A 257 -19.98 -9.00 0.78
C PRO A 257 -21.43 -8.61 0.46
N ALA A 258 -21.66 -7.44 -0.14
CA ALA A 258 -23.01 -6.98 -0.50
C ALA A 258 -23.64 -7.86 -1.60
N VAL A 259 -22.82 -8.36 -2.53
CA VAL A 259 -23.26 -9.32 -3.56
C VAL A 259 -23.52 -10.68 -2.93
N ALA A 260 -22.60 -11.16 -2.09
CA ALA A 260 -22.71 -12.45 -1.44
C ALA A 260 -23.93 -12.56 -0.49
N SER A 261 -24.25 -11.48 0.22
CA SER A 261 -25.39 -11.41 1.15
C SER A 261 -26.70 -10.97 0.50
N GLY A 262 -26.68 -10.62 -0.79
CA GLY A 262 -27.85 -10.16 -1.55
C GLY A 262 -28.34 -8.75 -1.22
N SER A 263 -27.72 -8.02 -0.28
CA SER A 263 -28.08 -6.64 0.05
C SER A 263 -26.92 -5.86 0.68
N ALA A 264 -26.82 -4.57 0.33
CA ALA A 264 -25.90 -3.65 0.99
C ALA A 264 -26.27 -3.40 2.47
N ASP A 265 -27.52 -3.62 2.87
CA ASP A 265 -27.97 -3.41 4.26
C ASP A 265 -27.39 -4.45 5.23
N ASN A 266 -26.93 -5.59 4.71
CA ASN A 266 -26.27 -6.66 5.44
C ASN A 266 -24.76 -6.47 5.58
N VAL A 267 -24.25 -5.30 5.18
CA VAL A 267 -22.82 -4.98 5.16
C VAL A 267 -22.52 -3.77 6.03
N THR A 268 -21.48 -3.88 6.84
CA THR A 268 -20.82 -2.73 7.49
C THR A 268 -19.65 -2.31 6.62
N MET A 269 -19.80 -1.18 5.92
CA MET A 269 -18.73 -0.59 5.14
C MET A 269 -17.80 0.23 6.04
N PHE A 270 -16.51 -0.10 6.03
CA PHE A 270 -15.44 0.73 6.56
C PHE A 270 -14.89 1.58 5.42
N GLY A 271 -14.60 2.86 5.67
CA GLY A 271 -13.90 3.68 4.69
C GLY A 271 -12.45 3.21 4.52
N SER A 272 -11.79 3.64 3.45
CA SER A 272 -10.34 3.52 3.29
C SER A 272 -9.70 4.89 3.25
N TRP A 273 -8.38 4.93 3.25
CA TRP A 273 -7.58 6.12 3.01
C TRP A 273 -6.32 5.73 2.24
N ILE A 274 -5.68 6.70 1.59
CA ILE A 274 -4.37 6.50 0.95
C ILE A 274 -3.38 7.56 1.42
N ALA A 275 -2.10 7.23 1.51
CA ALA A 275 -1.09 8.26 1.78
C ALA A 275 -0.80 9.02 0.49
N SER A 276 -0.64 10.34 0.58
CA SER A 276 -0.25 11.16 -0.58
C SER A 276 1.17 10.89 -1.09
N GLU A 277 1.91 9.97 -0.47
CA GLU A 277 3.28 9.65 -0.84
C GLU A 277 3.40 8.54 -1.89
N LEU A 278 2.47 7.56 -1.91
CA LEU A 278 2.30 6.47 -2.89
C LEU A 278 1.04 5.62 -2.57
N PRO A 279 0.25 5.18 -3.57
CA PRO A 279 -0.12 5.96 -4.74
C PRO A 279 -1.03 7.12 -4.32
N ASP A 280 -0.87 8.30 -4.91
CA ASP A 280 -1.76 9.45 -4.63
C ASP A 280 -2.96 9.54 -5.61
N GLY A 281 -2.98 8.66 -6.61
CA GLY A 281 -4.02 8.57 -7.62
C GLY A 281 -3.74 9.36 -8.89
N GLN A 282 -2.82 10.33 -8.87
CA GLN A 282 -2.31 10.99 -10.08
C GLN A 282 -1.28 10.11 -10.79
N ASP A 283 -0.66 9.21 -10.03
CA ASP A 283 0.30 8.21 -10.46
C ASP A 283 -0.33 6.87 -10.89
N LEU A 284 -1.66 6.84 -10.98
CA LEU A 284 -2.42 5.73 -11.53
C LEU A 284 -2.92 6.09 -12.94
N PRO A 285 -2.88 5.17 -13.92
CA PRO A 285 -3.36 5.43 -15.26
C PRO A 285 -4.81 5.93 -15.23
N PRO A 286 -5.16 7.02 -15.94
CA PRO A 286 -6.54 7.51 -16.04
C PRO A 286 -7.52 6.47 -16.61
N SER A 287 -7.00 5.50 -17.37
CA SER A 287 -7.73 4.36 -17.93
C SER A 287 -7.99 3.23 -16.94
N MET A 288 -7.37 3.29 -15.75
CA MET A 288 -7.51 2.26 -14.72
C MET A 288 -8.87 2.37 -14.05
N LYS A 289 -9.82 1.65 -14.61
CA LYS A 289 -11.19 1.52 -14.10
C LYS A 289 -11.21 0.53 -12.94
N TRP A 290 -11.21 1.05 -11.72
CA TRP A 290 -11.33 0.27 -10.50
C TRP A 290 -12.80 0.02 -10.16
N ALA A 291 -13.30 -1.18 -10.43
CA ALA A 291 -14.57 -1.60 -9.86
C ALA A 291 -14.43 -1.68 -8.33
N GLY A 292 -15.13 -0.82 -7.59
CA GLY A 292 -15.14 -0.94 -6.13
C GLY A 292 -15.52 0.29 -5.31
N GLY A 293 -16.02 1.38 -5.92
CA GLY A 293 -16.78 2.33 -5.12
C GLY A 293 -18.09 1.70 -4.65
N VAL A 294 -18.55 2.13 -3.47
CA VAL A 294 -19.86 1.77 -2.92
C VAL A 294 -20.94 1.94 -4.00
N ARG A 295 -21.80 0.93 -4.18
CA ARG A 295 -23.00 1.02 -5.05
C ARG A 295 -22.71 1.38 -6.52
N GLY A 296 -21.62 0.89 -7.09
CA GLY A 296 -21.30 1.08 -8.51
C GLY A 296 -20.66 2.44 -8.84
N ALA A 297 -20.27 3.20 -7.83
CA ALA A 297 -19.42 4.37 -7.99
C ALA A 297 -17.96 3.95 -8.27
N TRP A 298 -17.18 4.87 -8.85
CA TRP A 298 -15.75 4.70 -9.02
C TRP A 298 -15.03 5.13 -7.74
N TYR A 299 -13.95 4.45 -7.39
CA TYR A 299 -13.07 4.88 -6.32
C TYR A 299 -12.12 5.96 -6.85
N VAL A 300 -12.14 7.14 -6.22
CA VAL A 300 -11.27 8.27 -6.57
C VAL A 300 -10.18 8.40 -5.50
N PHE A 301 -8.97 7.97 -5.84
CA PHE A 301 -7.83 7.96 -4.91
C PHE A 301 -7.58 9.33 -4.27
N ALA A 302 -7.58 10.40 -5.06
CA ALA A 302 -7.36 11.77 -4.56
C ALA A 302 -8.34 12.20 -3.46
N GLU A 303 -9.58 11.71 -3.46
CA GLU A 303 -10.58 12.03 -2.43
C GLU A 303 -10.31 11.30 -1.09
N HIS A 304 -9.49 10.26 -1.12
CA HIS A 304 -9.12 9.43 0.02
C HIS A 304 -7.71 9.75 0.56
N ALA A 305 -7.03 10.72 -0.05
CA ALA A 305 -5.65 11.07 0.28
C ALA A 305 -5.56 11.76 1.66
N GLN A 306 -4.81 11.15 2.56
CA GLN A 306 -4.43 11.71 3.84
C GLN A 306 -2.96 12.14 3.77
N ARG A 307 -2.75 13.45 3.80
CA ARG A 307 -1.41 14.03 3.84
C ARG A 307 -0.81 13.81 5.24
N ASP A 308 0.49 13.58 5.28
CA ASP A 308 1.30 13.55 6.50
C ASP A 308 1.05 12.40 7.50
N TRP A 309 0.11 11.48 7.24
CA TRP A 309 -0.12 10.33 8.14
C TRP A 309 0.97 9.27 8.03
N VAL A 310 1.50 9.08 6.83
CA VAL A 310 2.63 8.21 6.55
C VAL A 310 3.55 8.95 5.61
N CYS A 311 4.85 8.81 5.86
CA CYS A 311 5.89 9.37 5.04
C CYS A 311 7.07 8.42 4.96
N SER A 312 8.00 8.69 4.05
CA SER A 312 9.22 7.91 3.89
C SER A 312 10.47 8.80 3.92
N ALA A 313 11.63 8.21 4.19
CA ALA A 313 12.92 8.86 4.01
C ALA A 313 13.82 8.03 3.09
N PRO A 314 14.51 8.67 2.12
CA PRO A 314 15.48 8.01 1.27
C PRO A 314 16.61 7.36 2.05
N LYS A 315 17.14 6.25 1.54
CA LYS A 315 18.28 5.53 2.15
C LYS A 315 19.47 6.42 2.48
N ALA A 316 19.77 7.36 1.57
CA ALA A 316 20.89 8.29 1.71
C ALA A 316 20.77 9.20 2.95
N ASP A 317 19.55 9.51 3.38
CA ASP A 317 19.30 10.38 4.53
C ASP A 317 19.27 9.63 5.86
N LEU A 318 19.04 8.31 5.84
CA LEU A 318 18.89 7.50 7.06
C LEU A 318 20.06 7.63 8.05
N PRO A 319 21.34 7.71 7.65
CA PRO A 319 22.42 7.93 8.61
C PRO A 319 22.29 9.25 9.37
N ALA A 320 21.96 10.35 8.69
CA ALA A 320 21.77 11.65 9.32
C ALA A 320 20.49 11.69 10.18
N LEU A 321 19.40 11.14 9.64
CA LEU A 321 18.11 11.05 10.31
C LEU A 321 18.21 10.20 11.59
N LYS A 322 18.93 9.06 11.55
CA LYS A 322 19.16 8.20 12.72
C LYS A 322 19.96 8.90 13.80
N ARG A 323 21.02 9.63 13.45
CA ARG A 323 21.80 10.44 14.41
C ARG A 323 20.92 11.48 15.08
N TRP A 324 20.09 12.16 14.31
CA TRP A 324 19.17 13.18 14.81
C TRP A 324 18.08 12.58 15.71
N ALA A 325 17.43 11.49 15.28
CA ALA A 325 16.41 10.76 16.04
C ALA A 325 16.97 10.27 17.38
N SER A 326 18.23 9.81 17.42
CA SER A 326 18.87 9.33 18.66
C SER A 326 19.05 10.43 19.72
N ALA A 327 19.03 11.71 19.32
CA ALA A 327 19.06 12.85 20.23
C ALA A 327 17.66 13.30 20.70
N GLN A 328 16.58 12.72 20.15
CA GLN A 328 15.21 13.02 20.54
C GLN A 328 14.75 12.15 21.72
N PRO A 329 13.67 12.54 22.42
CA PRO A 329 13.04 11.69 23.42
C PRO A 329 12.77 10.28 22.88
N LYS A 330 13.15 9.26 23.66
CA LYS A 330 13.02 7.83 23.32
C LYS A 330 13.77 7.37 22.05
N GLY A 331 14.61 8.23 21.45
CA GLY A 331 15.33 7.90 20.22
C GLY A 331 14.42 7.84 18.98
N GLU A 332 13.34 8.61 18.96
CA GLU A 332 12.27 8.57 17.96
C GLU A 332 12.10 9.92 17.25
N LEU A 333 11.61 9.89 16.01
CA LEU A 333 11.21 11.10 15.31
C LEU A 333 9.98 11.71 15.99
N PRO A 334 9.84 13.05 16.01
CA PRO A 334 8.66 13.70 16.56
C PRO A 334 7.41 13.32 15.73
N PRO A 335 6.20 13.31 16.33
CA PRO A 335 4.96 13.00 15.59
C PRO A 335 4.72 13.91 14.39
N SER A 336 5.21 15.14 14.45
CA SER A 336 5.16 16.14 13.38
C SER A 336 6.12 15.86 12.21
N PHE A 337 6.99 14.83 12.30
CA PHE A 337 8.02 14.57 11.30
C PHE A 337 7.46 14.45 9.89
N CYS A 338 6.39 13.67 9.69
CA CYS A 338 5.84 13.49 8.33
C CYS A 338 5.32 14.79 7.73
N LYS A 339 4.68 15.64 8.54
CA LYS A 339 4.25 17.00 8.14
C LYS A 339 5.44 17.91 7.80
N GLN A 340 6.58 17.72 8.46
CA GLN A 340 7.77 18.55 8.32
C GLN A 340 8.89 17.87 7.52
N LYS A 341 8.62 16.75 6.83
CA LYS A 341 9.63 15.85 6.27
C LYS A 341 10.64 16.61 5.42
N GLU A 342 10.15 17.40 4.45
CA GLU A 342 11.01 18.12 3.51
C GLU A 342 11.90 19.15 4.22
N CYS A 343 11.38 19.85 5.22
CA CYS A 343 12.18 20.77 6.03
C CYS A 343 13.26 20.02 6.81
N VAL A 344 12.89 18.94 7.49
CA VAL A 344 13.81 18.14 8.33
C VAL A 344 14.92 17.55 7.47
N LEU A 345 14.57 16.86 6.39
CA LEU A 345 15.56 16.25 5.50
C LEU A 345 16.44 17.31 4.83
N GLY A 346 15.85 18.43 4.41
CA GLY A 346 16.61 19.57 3.86
C GLY A 346 17.61 20.16 4.87
N ALA A 347 17.21 20.36 6.12
CA ALA A 347 18.09 20.84 7.19
C ALA A 347 19.24 19.85 7.45
N LEU A 348 18.95 18.55 7.54
CA LEU A 348 19.96 17.52 7.77
C LEU A 348 20.96 17.42 6.62
N ARG A 349 20.51 17.49 5.37
CA ARG A 349 21.38 17.51 4.18
C ARG A 349 22.30 18.74 4.15
N ALA A 350 21.82 19.88 4.67
CA ALA A 350 22.60 21.10 4.82
C ALA A 350 23.52 21.11 6.07
N GLY A 351 23.57 20.01 6.84
CA GLY A 351 24.33 19.93 8.08
C GLY A 351 23.81 20.86 9.18
N LYS A 352 22.51 21.18 9.17
CA LYS A 352 21.84 22.06 10.12
C LYS A 352 20.93 21.27 11.07
N SER A 353 20.64 21.87 12.22
CA SER A 353 19.70 21.31 13.20
C SER A 353 18.25 21.51 12.74
N PRO A 354 17.44 20.44 12.62
CA PRO A 354 16.01 20.57 12.33
C PRO A 354 15.24 21.37 13.38
N GLN A 355 15.62 21.29 14.66
CA GLN A 355 14.96 21.99 15.78
C GLN A 355 14.95 23.52 15.61
N GLU A 356 15.94 24.06 14.90
CA GLU A 356 16.11 25.51 14.75
C GLU A 356 15.40 26.04 13.50
N ARG A 357 14.94 25.16 12.61
CA ARG A 357 14.49 25.52 11.26
C ARG A 357 13.10 25.03 10.90
N CYS A 358 12.61 24.00 11.59
CA CYS A 358 11.36 23.34 11.27
C CYS A 358 10.40 23.47 12.46
N GLU A 359 9.12 23.61 12.20
CA GLU A 359 8.08 23.66 13.24
C GLU A 359 7.77 22.23 13.73
N LEU A 360 8.61 21.73 14.66
CA LEU A 360 8.60 20.34 15.15
C LEU A 360 7.87 20.13 16.47
#